data_AF-A0A816E3N5-F1
#
_entry.id   AF-A0A816E3N5-F1
#
_cell.length_a   1.000
_cell.length_b   1.000
_cell.length_c   1.000
_cell.angle_alpha   90.00
_cell.angle_beta   90.00
_cell.angle_gamma   90.00
#
_symmetry.space_group_name_H-M   'P 1'
#
loop_
_entity.id
_entity.type
_entity.pdbx_description
1 polymer ?
#
loop_
_entity_poly.entity_id
_entity_poly.type
_entity_poly.pdbx_seq_one_letter_code
_entity_poly.pdbx_strand_id
1 'polypeptide(L)'
;MLFVGMGEMQLKYFGRFQLALQCRTKYVIVFDDDCIPQKRYLEVAMYTINTKEYRGILGIKGTPTSESYYYGPVSKSNQIIEVDVVGGSWFMESEWVKLMFHDKIYSWNTGEDFHLCANARKYANIRSFVMSVDKNDDTTHSFTKDYLDISKKGDTTGLVHGTKPSRHFIRDQLWLRGDRLMSSYKSSKPSLLLFAETQYDTMLLISLVQQQMIQLRGLIYFATSNMLKTDIEMIKIRKEFQSVHDFMIGRDLNIDPTPITVAVEMPYGFDMVMQDTQSTAVIILGSSSTINMFPLVSAAFLRNIPIINIYIQDNIMDLKRAEVIMTMSSFTIRTFTNQTFSNLQSQQLNNLLVHLYK
;
A
#
# COMPACT_ATOMS: atom_id res chain seq x y z
N MET A 1 14.32 13.96 27.08
CA MET A 1 14.59 15.30 27.66
C MET A 1 15.35 16.08 26.62
N LEU A 2 14.85 17.23 26.16
CA LEU A 2 15.47 18.04 25.10
C LEU A 2 15.94 19.35 25.72
N PHE A 3 17.25 19.49 25.92
CA PHE A 3 17.90 20.74 26.34
C PHE A 3 18.66 21.31 25.15
N VAL A 4 18.30 22.52 24.71
CA VAL A 4 18.98 23.17 23.57
C VAL A 4 19.64 24.45 24.07
N GLY A 5 20.96 24.43 24.15
CA GLY A 5 21.82 25.58 24.37
C GLY A 5 23.04 25.49 23.45
N MET A 6 23.30 26.56 22.69
CA MET A 6 24.47 26.76 21.81
C MET A 6 24.83 25.58 20.86
N GLY A 7 23.84 24.99 20.18
CA GLY A 7 24.09 24.01 19.12
C GLY A 7 23.33 24.37 17.84
N GLU A 8 24.05 24.57 16.73
CA GLU A 8 23.47 24.65 15.39
C GLU A 8 22.86 23.28 15.04
N MET A 9 21.56 23.10 15.30
CA MET A 9 20.87 21.85 14.96
C MET A 9 20.69 21.77 13.44
N GLN A 10 21.50 20.96 12.77
CA GLN A 10 21.39 20.74 11.35
C GLN A 10 20.36 19.64 11.03
N LEU A 11 19.15 20.06 10.68
CA LEU A 11 18.00 19.18 10.39
C LEU A 11 18.03 18.55 8.99
N LYS A 12 19.04 18.91 8.17
CA LYS A 12 19.26 18.36 6.82
C LYS A 12 17.97 18.39 5.99
N TYR A 13 17.66 17.31 5.28
CA TYR A 13 16.54 17.22 4.34
C TYR A 13 15.15 17.28 5.01
N PHE A 14 15.04 16.88 6.28
CA PHE A 14 13.77 16.87 7.02
C PHE A 14 13.38 18.26 7.55
N GLY A 15 14.35 19.16 7.73
CA GLY A 15 14.12 20.48 8.32
C GLY A 15 13.08 21.32 7.58
N ARG A 16 13.08 21.27 6.24
CA ARG A 16 12.08 21.98 5.41
C ARG A 16 10.65 21.51 5.67
N PHE A 17 10.45 20.22 5.97
CA PHE A 17 9.14 19.68 6.32
C PHE A 17 8.74 20.00 7.76
N GLN A 18 9.71 20.11 8.68
CA GLN A 18 9.43 20.59 10.04
C GLN A 18 8.95 22.05 10.02
N LEU A 19 9.53 22.90 9.16
CA LEU A 19 9.04 24.25 8.93
C LEU A 19 7.64 24.25 8.30
N ALA A 20 7.37 23.35 7.36
CA ALA A 20 6.07 23.21 6.72
C ALA A 20 4.93 22.88 7.72
N LEU A 21 5.23 22.26 8.88
CA LEU A 21 4.23 22.06 9.95
C LEU A 21 3.66 23.37 10.50
N GLN A 22 4.36 24.50 10.32
CA GLN A 22 3.91 25.81 10.80
C GLN A 22 3.00 26.53 9.79
N CYS A 23 2.80 25.97 8.59
CA CYS A 23 1.95 26.56 7.57
C CYS A 23 0.48 26.61 8.02
N ARG A 24 -0.13 27.80 7.92
CA ARG A 24 -1.55 28.03 8.27
C ARG A 24 -2.49 27.95 7.08
N THR A 25 -1.94 27.80 5.88
CA THR A 25 -2.70 27.68 4.63
C THR A 25 -3.20 26.25 4.46
N LYS A 26 -4.29 26.07 3.69
CA LYS A 26 -4.81 24.73 3.37
C LYS A 26 -3.78 23.85 2.66
N TYR A 27 -3.00 24.47 1.78
CA TYR A 27 -1.95 23.80 1.01
C TYR A 27 -0.59 24.35 1.37
N VAL A 28 0.42 23.50 1.23
CA VAL A 28 1.83 23.84 1.37
C VAL A 28 2.57 23.35 0.14
N ILE A 29 3.61 24.08 -0.24
CA ILE A 29 4.62 23.60 -1.16
C ILE A 29 5.98 23.63 -0.50
N VAL A 30 6.73 22.56 -0.69
CA VAL A 30 8.13 22.46 -0.32
C VAL A 30 8.93 22.26 -1.61
N PHE A 31 10.02 23.01 -1.77
CA PHE A 31 10.95 22.87 -2.89
C PHE A 31 12.33 22.43 -2.39
N ASP A 32 13.08 21.75 -3.25
CA ASP A 32 14.53 21.74 -3.12
C ASP A 32 15.09 23.15 -3.40
N ASP A 33 16.26 23.44 -2.85
CA ASP A 33 16.93 24.75 -2.94
C ASP A 33 17.44 25.06 -4.35
N ASP A 34 17.53 24.05 -5.20
CA ASP A 34 17.86 24.19 -6.61
C ASP A 34 16.62 24.17 -7.52
N CYS A 35 15.41 23.97 -6.99
CA CYS A 35 14.19 23.87 -7.78
C CYS A 35 13.51 25.23 -7.99
N ILE A 36 13.39 25.66 -9.24
CA ILE A 36 12.65 26.87 -9.63
C ILE A 36 11.46 26.46 -10.50
N PRO A 37 10.21 26.64 -10.05
CA PRO A 37 9.03 26.34 -10.85
C PRO A 37 8.73 27.42 -11.89
N GLN A 38 8.04 27.07 -12.97
CA GLN A 38 7.57 28.06 -13.94
C GLN A 38 6.29 28.77 -13.48
N LYS A 39 6.00 29.92 -14.09
CA LYS A 39 4.99 30.89 -13.64
C LYS A 39 3.58 30.34 -13.41
N ARG A 40 3.17 29.27 -14.12
CA ARG A 40 1.83 28.64 -13.99
C ARG A 40 1.87 27.31 -13.27
N TYR A 41 3.02 26.85 -12.79
CA TYR A 41 3.11 25.55 -12.12
C TYR A 41 2.18 25.44 -10.90
N LEU A 42 2.17 26.46 -10.02
CA LEU A 42 1.32 26.47 -8.84
C LEU A 42 -0.18 26.53 -9.18
N GLU A 43 -0.55 27.22 -10.26
CA GLU A 43 -1.93 27.26 -10.77
C GLU A 43 -2.38 25.85 -11.15
N VAL A 44 -1.56 25.13 -11.92
CA VAL A 44 -1.85 23.76 -12.36
C VAL A 44 -1.85 22.79 -11.18
N ALA A 45 -0.89 22.89 -10.25
CA ALA A 45 -0.85 22.05 -9.05
C ALA A 45 -2.10 22.24 -8.18
N MET A 46 -2.54 23.48 -7.99
CA MET A 46 -3.76 23.82 -7.26
C MET A 46 -5.01 23.26 -7.94
N TYR A 47 -5.10 23.35 -9.27
CA TYR A 47 -6.20 22.73 -10.02
C TYR A 47 -6.18 21.20 -9.85
N THR A 48 -5.03 20.56 -10.09
CA THR A 48 -4.86 19.11 -10.05
C THR A 48 -5.22 18.51 -8.69
N ILE A 49 -4.73 19.06 -7.58
CA ILE A 49 -5.00 18.48 -6.24
C ILE A 49 -6.48 18.56 -5.85
N ASN A 50 -7.24 19.50 -6.43
CA ASN A 50 -8.67 19.66 -6.18
C ASN A 50 -9.54 18.76 -7.08
N THR A 51 -8.94 18.02 -8.02
CA THR A 51 -9.65 16.96 -8.74
C THR A 51 -9.81 15.73 -7.84
N LYS A 52 -10.90 14.97 -8.01
CA LYS A 52 -11.09 13.70 -7.28
C LYS A 52 -10.03 12.66 -7.67
N GLU A 53 -9.58 12.70 -8.92
CA GLU A 53 -8.67 11.71 -9.50
C GLU A 53 -7.24 11.87 -9.02
N TYR A 54 -6.77 13.11 -8.82
CA TYR A 54 -5.37 13.43 -8.52
C TYR A 54 -5.15 14.11 -7.16
N ARG A 55 -6.08 13.95 -6.21
CA ARG A 55 -5.90 14.42 -4.83
C ARG A 55 -4.80 13.60 -4.14
N GLY A 56 -3.62 14.20 -3.98
CA GLY A 56 -2.43 13.59 -3.41
C GLY A 56 -1.24 14.55 -3.34
N ILE A 57 -0.06 14.03 -2.99
CA ILE A 57 1.20 14.78 -2.95
C ILE A 57 1.70 14.94 -4.39
N LEU A 58 1.76 16.17 -4.89
CA LEU A 58 2.20 16.45 -6.26
C LEU A 58 3.68 16.86 -6.26
N GLY A 59 4.49 16.27 -7.15
CA GLY A 59 5.91 16.59 -7.27
C GLY A 59 6.44 16.75 -8.69
N ILE A 60 7.67 17.25 -8.80
CA ILE A 60 8.40 17.46 -10.06
C ILE A 60 8.79 16.14 -10.70
N LYS A 61 9.39 15.25 -9.91
CA LYS A 61 9.93 13.96 -10.33
C LYS A 61 9.41 12.89 -9.40
N GLY A 62 9.47 11.64 -9.85
CA GLY A 62 9.08 10.53 -9.00
C GLY A 62 9.42 9.18 -9.57
N THR A 63 9.26 8.15 -8.76
CA THR A 63 9.76 6.82 -9.04
C THR A 63 8.93 5.77 -8.32
N PRO A 64 8.83 4.52 -8.84
CA PRO A 64 8.44 3.41 -8.01
C PRO A 64 9.43 3.17 -6.86
N THR A 65 9.00 2.43 -5.84
CA THR A 65 9.78 2.08 -4.62
C THR A 65 11.08 1.36 -4.98
N SER A 66 11.08 0.59 -6.08
CA SER A 66 12.27 -0.09 -6.60
C SER A 66 13.35 0.85 -7.13
N GLU A 67 13.02 2.14 -7.35
CA GLU A 67 13.88 3.11 -8.03
C GLU A 67 14.33 2.66 -9.44
N SER A 68 13.51 1.83 -10.10
CA SER A 68 13.84 1.25 -11.42
C SER A 68 13.69 2.23 -12.58
N TYR A 69 12.95 3.32 -12.41
CA TYR A 69 12.73 4.35 -13.44
C TYR A 69 12.29 5.68 -12.82
N TYR A 70 12.73 6.81 -13.37
CA TYR A 70 12.36 8.14 -12.89
C TYR A 70 11.47 8.89 -13.90
N TYR A 71 10.28 9.29 -13.46
CA TYR A 71 9.34 10.12 -14.20
C TYR A 71 9.58 11.62 -13.93
N GLY A 72 9.11 12.47 -14.85
CA GLY A 72 9.14 13.93 -14.72
C GLY A 72 9.96 14.58 -15.84
N PRO A 73 10.86 15.54 -15.54
CA PRO A 73 11.64 16.26 -16.55
C PRO A 73 12.44 15.34 -17.50
N VAL A 74 12.96 14.23 -16.96
CA VAL A 74 13.76 13.25 -17.72
C VAL A 74 12.89 12.44 -18.67
N SER A 75 11.71 12.00 -18.23
CA SER A 75 10.80 11.19 -19.05
C SER A 75 9.96 12.01 -20.03
N LYS A 76 9.79 13.32 -19.78
CA LYS A 76 8.93 14.24 -20.56
C LYS A 76 7.52 13.68 -20.79
N SER A 77 6.96 13.02 -19.76
CA SER A 77 5.58 12.52 -19.79
C SER A 77 4.61 13.69 -19.93
N ASN A 78 3.66 13.59 -20.85
CA ASN A 78 2.57 14.56 -21.01
C ASN A 78 1.34 14.23 -20.14
N GLN A 79 1.43 13.22 -19.27
CA GLN A 79 0.36 12.80 -18.38
C GLN A 79 0.82 12.87 -16.93
N ILE A 80 -0.14 13.04 -16.01
CA ILE A 80 0.08 12.90 -14.57
C ILE A 80 0.29 11.42 -14.28
N ILE A 81 1.36 11.10 -13.55
CA ILE A 81 1.73 9.73 -13.21
C ILE A 81 1.83 9.65 -11.68
N GLU A 82 0.86 9.06 -11.01
CA GLU A 82 1.06 8.53 -9.64
C GLU A 82 2.36 7.68 -9.52
N VAL A 83 2.98 7.64 -8.37
CA VAL A 83 4.26 6.96 -8.15
C VAL A 83 4.37 6.65 -6.68
N ASP A 84 5.25 5.72 -6.30
CA ASP A 84 5.54 5.46 -4.89
C ASP A 84 6.10 6.68 -4.15
N VAL A 85 7.00 7.40 -4.83
CA VAL A 85 7.76 8.49 -4.22
C VAL A 85 7.85 9.63 -5.22
N VAL A 86 7.59 10.84 -4.73
CA VAL A 86 7.85 12.08 -5.45
C VAL A 86 8.98 12.88 -4.78
N GLY A 87 9.70 13.68 -5.57
CA GLY A 87 10.78 14.54 -5.11
C GLY A 87 10.96 15.81 -5.94
N GLY A 88 11.90 16.67 -5.56
CA GLY A 88 12.14 17.99 -6.16
C GLY A 88 11.15 19.05 -5.69
N SER A 89 9.88 18.68 -5.57
CA SER A 89 8.86 19.48 -4.93
C SER A 89 7.78 18.59 -4.33
N TRP A 90 7.07 19.14 -3.34
CA TRP A 90 5.96 18.48 -2.66
C TRP A 90 4.84 19.49 -2.42
N PHE A 91 3.88 19.55 -3.33
CA PHE A 91 2.64 20.30 -3.17
C PHE A 91 1.54 19.39 -2.61
N MET A 92 1.00 19.74 -1.45
CA MET A 92 0.06 18.89 -0.71
C MET A 92 -0.84 19.70 0.23
N GLU A 93 -1.85 19.06 0.82
CA GLU A 93 -2.55 19.66 1.97
C GLU A 93 -1.59 19.75 3.17
N SER A 94 -1.54 20.90 3.82
CA SER A 94 -0.59 21.17 4.91
C SER A 94 -0.70 20.18 6.07
N GLU A 95 -1.92 19.72 6.34
CA GLU A 95 -2.21 18.72 7.38
C GLU A 95 -1.54 17.36 7.13
N TRP A 96 -1.11 17.05 5.91
CA TRP A 96 -0.48 15.77 5.60
C TRP A 96 0.99 15.74 5.98
N VAL A 97 1.64 16.91 6.15
CA VAL A 97 3.05 17.02 6.57
C VAL A 97 3.30 16.29 7.88
N LYS A 98 2.34 16.35 8.83
CA LYS A 98 2.48 15.70 10.14
C LYS A 98 2.60 14.18 10.07
N LEU A 99 2.05 13.57 9.01
CA LEU A 99 2.11 12.12 8.81
C LEU A 99 3.55 11.67 8.60
N MET A 100 4.37 12.49 7.94
CA MET A 100 5.82 12.24 7.81
C MET A 100 6.44 11.93 9.18
N PHE A 101 6.10 12.68 10.22
CA PHE A 101 6.74 12.55 11.53
C PHE A 101 6.08 11.52 12.45
N HIS A 102 5.15 10.70 11.94
CA HIS A 102 4.49 9.66 12.73
C HIS A 102 5.45 8.50 13.06
N ASP A 103 6.15 7.98 12.05
CA ASP A 103 7.11 6.88 12.25
C ASP A 103 8.50 7.40 12.56
N LYS A 104 9.30 6.56 13.23
CA LYS A 104 10.71 6.81 13.47
C LYS A 104 11.42 7.11 12.14
N ILE A 105 12.21 8.18 12.13
CA ILE A 105 13.10 8.51 11.02
C ILE A 105 14.31 7.57 11.08
N TYR A 106 14.56 6.84 9.99
CA TYR A 106 15.65 5.86 9.90
C TYR A 106 17.00 6.49 9.53
N SER A 107 16.98 7.65 8.88
CA SER A 107 18.16 8.45 8.54
C SER A 107 17.79 9.92 8.42
N TRP A 108 18.64 10.81 8.94
CA TRP A 108 18.52 12.25 8.73
C TRP A 108 19.30 12.73 7.50
N ASN A 109 20.14 11.88 6.92
CA ASN A 109 21.03 12.24 5.81
C ASN A 109 20.38 12.11 4.43
N THR A 110 19.22 11.44 4.30
CA THR A 110 18.46 11.24 3.06
C THR A 110 17.16 10.48 3.37
N GLY A 111 16.25 10.38 2.41
CA GLY A 111 15.07 9.51 2.46
C GLY A 111 13.83 10.17 3.05
N GLU A 112 13.86 11.49 3.18
CA GLU A 112 12.72 12.33 3.53
C GLU A 112 11.56 12.18 2.54
N ASP A 113 11.88 12.03 1.25
CA ASP A 113 10.94 11.80 0.16
C ASP A 113 10.20 10.48 0.33
N PHE A 114 10.95 9.41 0.58
CA PHE A 114 10.43 8.09 0.93
C PHE A 114 9.58 8.15 2.18
N HIS A 115 10.07 8.79 3.25
CA HIS A 115 9.39 8.82 4.54
C HIS A 115 8.07 9.59 4.48
N LEU A 116 8.05 10.74 3.81
CA LEU A 116 6.84 11.50 3.56
C LEU A 116 5.81 10.69 2.76
N CYS A 117 6.20 10.17 1.60
CA CYS A 117 5.27 9.48 0.71
C CYS A 117 4.78 8.17 1.34
N ALA A 118 5.69 7.38 1.94
CA ALA A 118 5.36 6.15 2.64
C ALA A 118 4.39 6.41 3.79
N ASN A 119 4.64 7.40 4.65
CA ASN A 119 3.79 7.63 5.81
C ASN A 119 2.47 8.31 5.45
N ALA A 120 2.45 9.22 4.49
CA ALA A 120 1.20 9.81 4.01
C ALA A 120 0.32 8.76 3.35
N ARG A 121 0.94 7.91 2.52
CA ARG A 121 0.29 6.74 1.96
C ARG A 121 -0.16 5.83 3.08
N LYS A 122 0.67 5.54 4.07
CA LYS A 122 0.37 4.65 5.19
C LYS A 122 -0.81 5.21 5.99
N TYR A 123 -0.62 6.25 6.77
CA TYR A 123 -1.61 6.69 7.76
C TYR A 123 -2.89 7.33 7.21
N ALA A 124 -2.92 7.75 5.95
CA ALA A 124 -4.09 8.45 5.40
C ALA A 124 -4.48 8.06 3.96
N ASN A 125 -3.87 7.01 3.40
CA ASN A 125 -4.14 6.56 2.03
C ASN A 125 -3.91 7.64 0.95
N ILE A 126 -3.04 8.60 1.25
CA ILE A 126 -2.71 9.69 0.34
C ILE A 126 -1.80 9.16 -0.76
N ARG A 127 -2.14 9.46 -2.02
CA ARG A 127 -1.34 9.08 -3.20
C ARG A 127 -0.33 10.17 -3.52
N SER A 128 0.65 9.85 -4.35
CA SER A 128 1.73 10.74 -4.78
C SER A 128 1.75 10.75 -6.29
N PHE A 129 1.89 11.91 -6.92
CA PHE A 129 1.77 12.12 -8.36
C PHE A 129 2.87 13.01 -8.91
N VAL A 130 3.49 12.57 -10.00
CA VAL A 130 4.38 13.37 -10.83
C VAL A 130 3.53 14.19 -11.79
N MET A 131 3.71 15.51 -11.74
CA MET A 131 3.01 16.45 -12.62
C MET A 131 3.48 16.28 -14.07
N SER A 132 2.55 16.48 -15.02
CA SER A 132 2.84 16.39 -16.45
C SER A 132 3.84 17.46 -16.91
N VAL A 133 4.68 17.09 -17.87
CA VAL A 133 5.57 17.99 -18.61
C VAL A 133 4.92 18.27 -19.97
N ASP A 134 4.14 19.35 -20.05
CA ASP A 134 3.45 19.74 -21.28
C ASP A 134 4.45 20.16 -22.36
N LYS A 135 4.50 19.44 -23.48
CA LYS A 135 5.45 19.74 -24.57
C LYS A 135 5.15 21.07 -25.28
N ASN A 136 3.93 21.59 -25.14
CA ASN A 136 3.44 22.77 -25.84
C ASN A 136 3.42 24.04 -24.98
N ASP A 137 3.39 23.91 -23.64
CA ASP A 137 3.38 25.03 -22.70
C ASP A 137 4.38 24.80 -21.56
N ASP A 138 5.58 25.36 -21.70
CA ASP A 138 6.65 25.29 -20.69
C ASP A 138 6.32 26.07 -19.42
N THR A 139 5.34 26.96 -19.46
CA THR A 139 5.00 27.82 -18.33
C THR A 139 4.31 27.04 -17.21
N THR A 140 3.80 25.85 -17.53
CA THR A 140 3.21 24.89 -16.59
C THR A 140 4.24 23.95 -15.97
N HIS A 141 5.49 23.97 -16.44
CA HIS A 141 6.50 23.04 -15.98
C HIS A 141 6.88 23.31 -14.53
N SER A 142 7.12 22.23 -13.84
CA SER A 142 7.51 22.22 -12.44
C SER A 142 8.98 22.63 -12.23
N PHE A 143 9.70 22.94 -13.32
CA PHE A 143 11.12 23.29 -13.35
C PHE A 143 11.39 24.33 -14.46
N THR A 144 12.42 25.16 -14.26
CA THR A 144 12.98 26.02 -15.32
C THR A 144 14.00 25.27 -16.18
N LYS A 145 14.34 25.85 -17.34
CA LYS A 145 15.41 25.31 -18.18
C LYS A 145 16.76 25.28 -17.44
N ASP A 146 17.04 26.28 -16.62
CA ASP A 146 18.26 26.39 -15.84
C ASP A 146 18.39 25.25 -14.83
N TYR A 147 17.28 24.82 -14.21
CA TYR A 147 17.25 23.62 -13.36
C TYR A 147 17.79 22.40 -14.09
N LEU A 148 17.34 22.15 -15.33
CA LEU A 148 17.81 21.00 -16.12
C LEU A 148 19.31 21.07 -16.43
N ASP A 149 19.85 22.26 -16.65
CA ASP A 149 21.25 22.44 -17.00
C ASP A 149 22.19 22.33 -15.78
N ILE A 150 21.72 22.72 -14.59
CA ILE A 150 22.34 22.38 -13.31
C ILE A 150 22.22 20.87 -13.06
N SER A 151 21.06 20.30 -13.37
CA SER A 151 20.72 18.90 -13.10
C SER A 151 21.60 17.89 -13.82
N LYS A 152 21.94 18.17 -15.09
CA LYS A 152 22.85 17.34 -15.90
C LYS A 152 24.26 17.21 -15.32
N LYS A 153 24.64 18.06 -14.35
CA LYS A 153 25.99 18.04 -13.73
C LYS A 153 26.11 17.08 -12.54
N GLY A 154 25.07 16.34 -12.18
CA GLY A 154 25.22 15.08 -11.44
C GLY A 154 24.41 14.89 -10.16
N ASP A 155 23.51 15.80 -9.77
CA ASP A 155 22.81 15.68 -8.47
C ASP A 155 21.28 15.52 -8.56
N THR A 156 20.62 15.95 -9.65
CA THR A 156 19.13 15.98 -9.65
C THR A 156 18.42 15.06 -10.64
N THR A 157 19.13 14.41 -11.56
CA THR A 157 18.56 13.34 -12.42
C THR A 157 18.80 11.92 -11.90
N GLY A 158 19.49 11.77 -10.76
CA GLY A 158 19.88 10.45 -10.23
C GLY A 158 20.02 10.43 -8.72
N LEU A 159 20.34 9.26 -8.18
CA LEU A 159 20.61 9.06 -6.76
C LEU A 159 21.83 9.88 -6.34
N VAL A 160 21.69 10.70 -5.30
CA VAL A 160 22.82 11.42 -4.68
C VAL A 160 23.94 10.43 -4.36
N HIS A 161 25.15 10.70 -4.82
CA HIS A 161 26.26 9.75 -4.71
C HIS A 161 26.52 9.36 -3.24
N GLY A 162 26.74 8.06 -3.00
CA GLY A 162 26.95 7.54 -1.63
C GLY A 162 25.67 7.33 -0.79
N THR A 163 24.49 7.76 -1.25
CA THR A 163 23.24 7.58 -0.48
C THR A 163 22.58 6.21 -0.69
N LYS A 164 22.95 5.48 -1.74
CA LYS A 164 22.31 4.21 -2.14
C LYS A 164 22.16 3.18 -1.01
N PRO A 165 23.19 2.90 -0.18
CA PRO A 165 23.03 1.96 0.94
C PRO A 165 22.01 2.45 1.98
N SER A 166 22.03 3.75 2.29
CA SER A 166 21.09 4.35 3.23
C SER A 166 19.66 4.35 2.68
N ARG A 167 19.46 4.69 1.40
CA ARG A 167 18.15 4.64 0.74
C ARG A 167 17.60 3.23 0.67
N HIS A 168 18.41 2.23 0.31
CA HIS A 168 18.01 0.83 0.38
C HIS A 168 17.62 0.42 1.80
N PHE A 169 18.39 0.79 2.82
CA PHE A 169 18.04 0.49 4.21
C PHE A 169 16.73 1.16 4.63
N ILE A 170 16.53 2.45 4.31
CA ILE A 170 15.30 3.19 4.62
C ILE A 170 14.11 2.54 3.92
N ARG A 171 14.26 2.22 2.64
CA ARG A 171 13.24 1.52 1.86
C ARG A 171 12.93 0.19 2.51
N ASP A 172 13.94 -0.61 2.82
CA ASP A 172 13.71 -1.90 3.45
C ASP A 172 13.02 -1.68 4.82
N GLN A 173 13.44 -0.74 5.66
CA GLN A 173 12.77 -0.49 6.95
C GLN A 173 11.32 0.00 6.82
N LEU A 174 11.04 0.90 5.86
CA LEU A 174 9.70 1.43 5.61
C LEU A 174 8.80 0.37 4.97
N TRP A 175 9.34 -0.54 4.14
CA TRP A 175 8.56 -1.52 3.35
C TRP A 175 8.69 -2.98 3.83
N LEU A 176 9.56 -3.31 4.79
CA LEU A 176 9.73 -4.65 5.40
C LEU A 176 8.43 -5.16 6.06
N ARG A 177 7.49 -4.25 6.33
CA ARG A 177 6.21 -4.52 7.00
C ARG A 177 5.06 -4.82 6.03
N GLY A 178 5.33 -4.98 4.72
CA GLY A 178 4.26 -5.06 3.72
C GLY A 178 3.54 -3.73 3.53
N ASP A 179 4.20 -2.63 3.90
CA ASP A 179 3.67 -1.28 3.78
C ASP A 179 3.43 -0.92 2.29
N ARG A 180 2.32 -0.23 2.02
CA ARG A 180 1.72 0.03 0.68
C ARG A 180 2.78 0.22 -0.41
N LEU A 181 2.91 -0.73 -1.33
CA LEU A 181 3.52 -0.47 -2.63
C LEU A 181 2.46 0.18 -3.52
N MET A 182 2.80 1.32 -4.11
CA MET A 182 2.03 2.10 -5.08
C MET A 182 2.21 1.53 -6.50
N SER A 183 2.15 0.20 -6.59
CA SER A 183 2.11 -0.57 -7.83
C SER A 183 0.72 -0.56 -8.49
N SER A 184 -0.11 0.47 -8.22
CA SER A 184 -1.41 0.74 -8.85
C SER A 184 -1.34 1.01 -10.36
N TYR A 185 -0.16 0.89 -10.99
CA TYR A 185 0.07 1.14 -12.42
C TYR A 185 0.20 -0.05 -13.32
N LYS A 186 -0.16 -1.21 -12.81
CA LYS A 186 -0.37 -2.33 -13.69
C LYS A 186 -1.87 -2.56 -13.71
N SER A 187 -2.43 -2.50 -14.92
CA SER A 187 -3.59 -3.31 -15.26
C SER A 187 -3.30 -4.72 -14.76
N SER A 188 -3.74 -5.04 -13.55
CA SER A 188 -3.54 -6.36 -12.99
C SER A 188 -4.46 -7.28 -13.76
N LYS A 189 -3.93 -8.45 -14.10
CA LYS A 189 -4.82 -9.57 -14.44
C LYS A 189 -5.68 -9.83 -13.21
N PRO A 190 -6.94 -10.26 -13.38
CA PRO A 190 -7.78 -10.64 -12.24
C PRO A 190 -7.01 -11.55 -11.29
N SER A 191 -7.04 -11.23 -10.00
CA SER A 191 -6.26 -11.91 -8.97
C SER A 191 -7.04 -12.02 -7.67
N LEU A 192 -6.68 -13.01 -6.88
CA LEU A 192 -7.43 -13.43 -5.71
C LEU A 192 -6.61 -13.24 -4.45
N LEU A 193 -7.18 -12.54 -3.46
CA LEU A 193 -6.61 -12.50 -2.12
C LEU A 193 -7.27 -13.56 -1.25
N LEU A 194 -6.49 -14.50 -0.74
CA LEU A 194 -6.92 -15.52 0.20
C LEU A 194 -6.54 -15.10 1.62
N PHE A 195 -7.53 -15.02 2.51
CA PHE A 195 -7.32 -14.69 3.91
C PHE A 195 -7.65 -15.88 4.83
N ALA A 196 -6.72 -16.22 5.72
CA ALA A 196 -6.92 -17.25 6.75
C ALA A 196 -6.24 -16.85 8.07
N GLU A 197 -6.83 -17.27 9.20
CA GLU A 197 -6.38 -16.88 10.54
C GLU A 197 -5.86 -18.01 11.40
N THR A 198 -6.04 -19.26 11.02
CA THR A 198 -5.50 -20.38 11.80
C THR A 198 -4.58 -21.22 10.93
N GLN A 199 -3.62 -21.91 11.57
CA GLN A 199 -2.78 -22.91 10.90
C GLN A 199 -3.64 -23.96 10.19
N TYR A 200 -4.75 -24.36 10.82
CA TYR A 200 -5.70 -25.32 10.27
C TYR A 200 -6.39 -24.80 9.01
N ASP A 201 -6.99 -23.61 9.05
CA ASP A 201 -7.64 -22.98 7.89
C ASP A 201 -6.64 -22.83 6.74
N THR A 202 -5.41 -22.44 7.07
CA THR A 202 -4.33 -22.26 6.11
C THR A 202 -3.91 -23.56 5.44
N MET A 203 -3.82 -24.67 6.19
CA MET A 203 -3.50 -25.97 5.63
C MET A 203 -4.60 -26.49 4.68
N LEU A 204 -5.86 -26.22 5.03
CA LEU A 204 -7.02 -26.57 4.21
C LEU A 204 -7.09 -25.72 2.93
N LEU A 205 -6.66 -24.46 3.02
CA LEU A 205 -6.53 -23.54 1.90
C LEU A 205 -5.41 -23.97 0.94
N ILE A 206 -4.27 -24.40 1.46
CA ILE A 206 -3.18 -24.96 0.64
C ILE A 206 -3.67 -26.18 -0.15
N SER A 207 -4.39 -27.11 0.50
CA SER A 207 -4.90 -28.31 -0.19
C SER A 207 -5.92 -27.95 -1.29
N LEU A 208 -6.77 -26.96 -1.03
CA LEU A 208 -7.69 -26.38 -2.01
C LEU A 208 -6.97 -25.82 -3.25
N VAL A 209 -5.94 -25.00 -3.02
CA VAL A 209 -5.17 -24.37 -4.09
C VAL A 209 -4.45 -25.41 -4.94
N GLN A 210 -3.84 -26.41 -4.29
CA GLN A 210 -3.12 -27.49 -4.95
C GLN A 210 -4.04 -28.40 -5.78
N GLN A 211 -5.25 -28.69 -5.31
CA GLN A 211 -6.16 -29.63 -5.97
C GLN A 211 -7.06 -28.96 -7.02
N GLN A 212 -7.55 -27.75 -6.76
CA GLN A 212 -8.72 -27.21 -7.48
C GLN A 212 -8.47 -25.87 -8.16
N MET A 213 -7.47 -25.09 -7.71
CA MET A 213 -7.16 -23.77 -8.28
C MET A 213 -5.85 -23.72 -9.07
N ILE A 214 -5.43 -24.85 -9.65
CA ILE A 214 -4.19 -24.96 -10.45
C ILE A 214 -4.17 -23.94 -11.59
N GLN A 215 -5.33 -23.66 -12.22
CA GLN A 215 -5.45 -22.71 -13.33
C GLN A 215 -5.25 -21.24 -12.90
N LEU A 216 -5.39 -20.95 -11.60
CA LEU A 216 -5.20 -19.62 -11.03
C LEU A 216 -3.79 -19.43 -10.40
N ARG A 217 -2.91 -20.45 -10.52
CA ARG A 217 -1.54 -20.38 -9.99
C ARG A 217 -0.80 -19.16 -10.54
N GLY A 218 -0.19 -18.40 -9.63
CA GLY A 218 0.52 -17.16 -9.95
C GLY A 218 -0.37 -15.91 -10.03
N LEU A 219 -1.66 -16.02 -9.69
CA LEU A 219 -2.59 -14.90 -9.50
C LEU A 219 -3.31 -14.97 -8.13
N ILE A 220 -2.77 -15.77 -7.21
CA ILE A 220 -3.31 -15.96 -5.86
C ILE A 220 -2.30 -15.43 -4.86
N TYR A 221 -2.79 -14.57 -3.98
CA TYR A 221 -2.08 -13.96 -2.88
C TYR A 221 -2.62 -14.50 -1.56
N PHE A 222 -1.75 -14.63 -0.55
CA PHE A 222 -2.15 -15.06 0.78
C PHE A 222 -1.99 -13.91 1.77
N ALA A 223 -2.95 -13.75 2.68
CA ALA A 223 -2.88 -12.84 3.80
C ALA A 223 -3.37 -13.49 5.10
N THR A 224 -2.86 -13.00 6.22
CA THR A 224 -3.29 -13.37 7.56
C THR A 224 -3.23 -12.16 8.49
N SER A 225 -3.91 -12.23 9.62
CA SER A 225 -3.92 -11.16 10.62
C SER A 225 -2.65 -11.10 11.46
N ASN A 226 -1.96 -12.23 11.65
CA ASN A 226 -0.68 -12.31 12.38
C ASN A 226 -0.02 -13.68 12.18
N MET A 227 0.92 -13.77 11.24
CA MET A 227 1.53 -15.04 10.84
C MET A 227 2.21 -15.80 11.99
N LEU A 228 2.83 -15.07 12.93
CA LEU A 228 3.55 -15.70 14.04
C LEU A 228 2.59 -16.28 15.08
N LYS A 229 1.54 -15.54 15.43
CA LYS A 229 0.56 -15.99 16.44
C LYS A 229 -0.21 -17.21 15.96
N THR A 230 -0.39 -17.33 14.66
CA THR A 230 -1.16 -18.38 14.02
C THR A 230 -0.34 -19.64 13.75
N ASP A 231 0.94 -19.65 14.12
CA ASP A 231 1.89 -20.76 13.90
C ASP A 231 1.93 -21.27 12.45
N ILE A 232 1.86 -20.33 11.51
CA ILE A 232 1.75 -20.65 10.10
C ILE A 232 3.14 -20.90 9.50
N GLU A 233 3.33 -22.07 8.86
CA GLU A 233 4.61 -22.44 8.22
C GLU A 233 4.88 -21.65 6.92
N MET A 234 5.69 -20.60 7.02
CA MET A 234 6.08 -19.72 5.91
C MET A 234 6.67 -20.46 4.69
N ILE A 235 7.44 -21.53 4.91
CA ILE A 235 8.12 -22.26 3.83
C ILE A 235 7.12 -22.96 2.91
N LYS A 236 6.04 -23.52 3.47
CA LYS A 236 5.01 -24.21 2.70
C LYS A 236 4.18 -23.23 1.87
N ILE A 237 3.82 -22.09 2.48
CA ILE A 237 2.95 -21.08 1.85
C ILE A 237 3.65 -20.35 0.71
N ARG A 238 4.91 -19.92 0.90
CA ARG A 238 5.64 -19.21 -0.15
C ARG A 238 5.82 -20.00 -1.45
N LYS A 239 5.64 -21.33 -1.43
CA LYS A 239 5.68 -22.18 -2.63
C LYS A 239 4.38 -22.17 -3.42
N GLU A 240 3.26 -21.90 -2.77
CA GLU A 240 1.92 -22.02 -3.37
C GLU A 240 1.33 -20.67 -3.81
N PHE A 241 1.79 -19.56 -3.20
CA PHE A 241 1.26 -18.22 -3.45
C PHE A 241 2.28 -17.30 -4.12
N GLN A 242 1.78 -16.33 -4.90
CA GLN A 242 2.62 -15.35 -5.56
C GLN A 242 3.35 -14.45 -4.55
N SER A 243 2.64 -14.00 -3.53
CA SER A 243 3.21 -13.36 -2.35
C SER A 243 2.35 -13.61 -1.11
N VAL A 244 2.95 -13.36 0.04
CA VAL A 244 2.44 -13.70 1.37
C VAL A 244 2.49 -12.45 2.22
N HIS A 245 1.35 -12.07 2.78
CA HIS A 245 1.16 -10.81 3.49
C HIS A 245 0.67 -11.03 4.92
N ASP A 246 1.01 -10.07 5.77
CA ASP A 246 0.56 -9.99 7.16
C ASP A 246 -0.07 -8.61 7.34
N PHE A 247 -1.30 -8.54 7.85
CA PHE A 247 -2.00 -7.27 8.05
C PHE A 247 -1.46 -6.46 9.23
N MET A 248 -0.55 -7.01 10.03
CA MET A 248 0.05 -6.28 11.14
C MET A 248 0.86 -5.07 10.68
N ILE A 249 0.37 -3.89 11.06
CA ILE A 249 1.14 -2.64 11.01
C ILE A 249 2.02 -2.59 12.26
N GLY A 250 3.28 -2.17 12.12
CA GLY A 250 3.95 -1.54 13.25
C GLY A 250 4.26 -2.45 14.45
N ARG A 251 4.95 -3.58 14.25
CA ARG A 251 5.78 -4.10 15.35
C ARG A 251 6.85 -3.07 15.68
N ASP A 252 6.63 -2.27 16.72
CA ASP A 252 7.74 -2.02 17.63
C ASP A 252 8.22 -3.40 18.06
N LEU A 253 9.44 -3.74 17.67
CA LEU A 253 10.07 -5.00 18.04
C LEU A 253 9.87 -5.16 19.56
N ASN A 254 9.08 -6.17 19.98
CA ASN A 254 8.86 -6.63 21.36
C ASN A 254 7.56 -6.23 22.11
N ILE A 255 6.44 -5.91 21.43
CA ILE A 255 5.15 -5.78 22.13
C ILE A 255 4.09 -6.68 21.46
N ASP A 256 3.43 -7.51 22.27
CA ASP A 256 2.25 -8.27 21.85
C ASP A 256 1.08 -7.30 21.62
N PRO A 257 0.50 -7.22 20.40
CA PRO A 257 -0.62 -6.35 20.15
C PRO A 257 -1.87 -6.86 20.88
N THR A 258 -2.61 -5.94 21.50
CA THR A 258 -3.91 -6.26 22.10
C THR A 258 -4.95 -6.60 21.02
N PRO A 259 -5.83 -7.60 21.22
CA PRO A 259 -6.77 -8.06 20.18
C PRO A 259 -7.66 -6.96 19.58
N ILE A 260 -8.08 -5.98 20.38
CA ILE A 260 -8.90 -4.85 19.91
C ILE A 260 -8.10 -3.96 18.96
N THR A 261 -6.82 -3.72 19.25
CA THR A 261 -5.93 -2.94 18.41
C THR A 261 -5.75 -3.60 17.05
N VAL A 262 -5.54 -4.93 17.04
CA VAL A 262 -5.47 -5.71 15.79
C VAL A 262 -6.74 -5.52 14.96
N ALA A 263 -7.92 -5.67 15.55
CA ALA A 263 -9.19 -5.51 14.84
C ALA A 263 -9.40 -4.10 14.24
N VAL A 264 -8.90 -3.05 14.90
CA VAL A 264 -8.95 -1.66 14.38
C VAL A 264 -7.96 -1.45 13.22
N GLU A 265 -6.83 -2.15 13.24
CA GLU A 265 -5.81 -2.10 12.19
C GLU A 265 -6.13 -3.04 11.00
N MET A 266 -6.98 -4.05 11.18
CA MET A 266 -7.37 -5.01 10.14
C MET A 266 -7.88 -4.36 8.85
N PRO A 267 -8.83 -3.39 8.85
CA PRO A 267 -9.28 -2.73 7.63
C PRO A 267 -8.15 -2.04 6.88
N TYR A 268 -7.22 -1.49 7.66
CA TYR A 268 -6.07 -0.79 7.14
C TYR A 268 -5.07 -1.77 6.49
N GLY A 269 -4.68 -2.83 7.20
CA GLY A 269 -3.81 -3.89 6.66
C GLY A 269 -4.40 -4.55 5.42
N PHE A 270 -5.72 -4.82 5.45
CA PHE A 270 -6.45 -5.28 4.29
C PHE A 270 -6.33 -4.32 3.09
N ASP A 271 -6.61 -3.03 3.30
CA ASP A 271 -6.52 -2.03 2.23
C ASP A 271 -5.12 -1.97 1.63
N MET A 272 -4.06 -2.14 2.43
CA MET A 272 -2.69 -2.14 1.94
C MET A 272 -2.42 -3.35 1.06
N VAL A 273 -2.80 -4.55 1.51
CA VAL A 273 -2.58 -5.78 0.76
C VAL A 273 -3.43 -5.80 -0.50
N MET A 274 -4.67 -5.33 -0.46
CA MET A 274 -5.50 -5.18 -1.65
C MET A 274 -4.86 -4.26 -2.69
N GLN A 275 -4.22 -3.18 -2.26
CA GLN A 275 -3.51 -2.27 -3.16
C GLN A 275 -2.21 -2.87 -3.70
N ASP A 276 -1.41 -3.54 -2.88
CA ASP A 276 -0.16 -4.15 -3.36
C ASP A 276 -0.46 -5.29 -4.36
N THR A 277 -1.44 -6.12 -4.03
CA THR A 277 -1.81 -7.29 -4.83
C THR A 277 -2.71 -6.95 -6.02
N GLN A 278 -3.35 -5.77 -6.00
CA GLN A 278 -4.39 -5.36 -6.95
C GLN A 278 -5.46 -6.45 -7.13
N SER A 279 -5.79 -7.17 -6.04
CA SER A 279 -6.75 -8.28 -6.07
C SER A 279 -8.13 -7.80 -6.46
N THR A 280 -8.80 -8.55 -7.34
CA THR A 280 -10.14 -8.23 -7.84
C THR A 280 -11.25 -8.90 -7.05
N ALA A 281 -10.91 -9.90 -6.23
CA ALA A 281 -11.81 -10.56 -5.30
C ALA A 281 -11.04 -11.07 -4.07
N VAL A 282 -11.77 -11.32 -2.99
CA VAL A 282 -11.23 -11.84 -1.72
C VAL A 282 -11.95 -13.13 -1.36
N ILE A 283 -11.21 -14.16 -0.96
CA ILE A 283 -11.78 -15.31 -0.23
C ILE A 283 -11.34 -15.23 1.22
N ILE A 284 -12.31 -15.38 2.11
CA ILE A 284 -12.10 -15.50 3.54
C ILE A 284 -12.35 -16.96 3.91
N LEU A 285 -11.37 -17.59 4.55
CA LEU A 285 -11.45 -18.95 5.07
C LEU A 285 -11.29 -18.90 6.58
N GLY A 286 -12.31 -19.38 7.30
CA GLY A 286 -12.21 -19.56 8.73
C GLY A 286 -13.54 -19.82 9.43
N SER A 287 -13.44 -20.29 10.67
CA SER A 287 -14.60 -20.41 11.56
C SER A 287 -15.08 -19.00 11.96
N SER A 288 -16.35 -18.71 11.68
CA SER A 288 -17.22 -17.54 11.92
C SER A 288 -17.16 -16.80 13.28
N SER A 289 -16.09 -16.87 14.06
CA SER A 289 -16.05 -16.31 15.42
C SER A 289 -14.78 -15.53 15.78
N THR A 290 -13.92 -15.20 14.83
CA THR A 290 -12.72 -14.38 15.12
C THR A 290 -13.06 -12.88 15.10
N ILE A 291 -12.41 -12.11 15.99
CA ILE A 291 -12.61 -10.65 16.12
C ILE A 291 -12.16 -9.86 14.86
N ASN A 292 -11.36 -10.48 14.00
CA ASN A 292 -10.71 -9.84 12.86
C ASN A 292 -11.50 -9.95 11.55
N MET A 293 -12.39 -10.96 11.41
CA MET A 293 -13.17 -11.13 10.18
C MET A 293 -14.17 -10.00 9.93
N PHE A 294 -14.82 -9.49 10.97
CA PHE A 294 -15.83 -8.44 10.81
C PHE A 294 -15.24 -7.13 10.25
N PRO A 295 -14.10 -6.61 10.78
CA PRO A 295 -13.40 -5.48 10.17
C PRO A 295 -12.99 -5.74 8.71
N LEU A 296 -12.53 -6.95 8.39
CA LEU A 296 -12.12 -7.33 7.04
C LEU A 296 -13.28 -7.27 6.03
N VAL A 297 -14.41 -7.90 6.38
CA VAL A 297 -15.63 -7.89 5.57
C VAL A 297 -16.15 -6.46 5.39
N SER A 298 -16.11 -5.66 6.45
CA SER A 298 -16.51 -4.25 6.41
C SER A 298 -15.63 -3.44 5.45
N ALA A 299 -14.31 -3.65 5.50
CA ALA A 299 -13.36 -2.96 4.62
C ALA A 299 -13.58 -3.32 3.14
N ALA A 300 -13.73 -4.60 2.84
CA ALA A 300 -14.03 -5.07 1.49
C ALA A 300 -15.37 -4.55 0.97
N PHE A 301 -16.40 -4.47 1.81
CA PHE A 301 -17.69 -3.86 1.48
C PHE A 301 -17.55 -2.38 1.11
N LEU A 302 -16.86 -1.59 1.93
CA LEU A 302 -16.61 -0.16 1.66
C LEU A 302 -15.85 0.09 0.36
N ARG A 303 -15.10 -0.91 -0.12
CA ARG A 303 -14.32 -0.88 -1.36
C ARG A 303 -15.07 -1.45 -2.57
N ASN A 304 -16.28 -1.97 -2.40
CA ASN A 304 -17.01 -2.75 -3.42
C ASN A 304 -16.19 -3.94 -3.96
N ILE A 305 -15.39 -4.59 -3.10
CA ILE A 305 -14.63 -5.78 -3.48
C ILE A 305 -15.51 -7.02 -3.26
N PRO A 306 -15.69 -7.89 -4.25
CA PRO A 306 -16.39 -9.16 -4.08
C PRO A 306 -15.72 -10.05 -3.03
N ILE A 307 -16.52 -10.62 -2.12
CA ILE A 307 -16.04 -11.53 -1.06
C ILE A 307 -16.70 -12.90 -1.23
N ILE A 308 -15.88 -13.95 -1.20
CA ILE A 308 -16.31 -15.34 -1.03
C ILE A 308 -15.96 -15.75 0.40
N ASN A 309 -16.96 -16.12 1.20
CA ASN A 309 -16.72 -16.58 2.57
C ASN A 309 -16.90 -18.11 2.65
N ILE A 310 -15.83 -18.83 2.95
CA ILE A 310 -15.83 -20.29 3.12
C ILE A 310 -15.76 -20.60 4.61
N TYR A 311 -16.84 -21.19 5.12
CA TYR A 311 -16.95 -21.56 6.53
C TYR A 311 -16.67 -23.05 6.72
N ILE A 312 -15.72 -23.36 7.61
CA ILE A 312 -15.33 -24.73 7.95
C ILE A 312 -15.71 -24.94 9.42
N GLN A 313 -16.57 -25.93 9.70
CA GLN A 313 -17.05 -26.23 11.04
C GLN A 313 -16.51 -27.60 11.47
N ASP A 314 -15.73 -27.63 12.56
CA ASP A 314 -14.82 -28.75 12.83
C ASP A 314 -15.42 -30.00 13.48
N ASN A 315 -16.65 -29.98 13.99
CA ASN A 315 -17.36 -31.20 14.38
C ASN A 315 -18.77 -30.87 14.90
N ILE A 316 -19.66 -31.85 14.77
CA ILE A 316 -21.00 -32.00 15.35
C ILE A 316 -22.19 -31.61 14.44
N MET A 317 -23.02 -32.65 14.31
CA MET A 317 -24.39 -32.71 13.85
C MET A 317 -25.21 -31.48 14.26
N ASP A 318 -25.72 -30.80 13.23
CA ASP A 318 -26.82 -29.85 13.30
C ASP A 318 -26.54 -28.54 14.06
N LEU A 319 -26.50 -27.41 13.35
CA LEU A 319 -27.41 -26.28 13.62
C LEU A 319 -27.18 -25.05 12.70
N LYS A 320 -28.34 -24.52 12.27
CA LYS A 320 -28.77 -23.12 12.06
C LYS A 320 -28.03 -22.17 11.08
N ARG A 321 -28.90 -21.48 10.35
CA ARG A 321 -28.70 -20.41 9.36
C ARG A 321 -27.99 -19.22 10.02
N ALA A 322 -26.75 -18.93 9.63
CA ALA A 322 -26.15 -17.61 9.86
C ALA A 322 -26.69 -16.67 8.78
N GLU A 323 -27.54 -15.74 9.21
CA GLU A 323 -28.11 -14.71 8.33
C GLU A 323 -27.07 -13.64 8.03
N VAL A 324 -26.97 -13.35 6.73
CA VAL A 324 -26.48 -12.14 6.08
C VAL A 324 -26.08 -11.02 7.04
N ILE A 325 -24.78 -10.82 7.23
CA ILE A 325 -24.28 -9.55 7.75
C ILE A 325 -24.07 -8.63 6.54
N MET A 326 -25.18 -8.01 6.16
CA MET A 326 -25.33 -6.84 5.30
C MET A 326 -24.84 -6.96 3.84
N THR A 327 -25.70 -7.55 3.00
CA THR A 327 -25.75 -7.39 1.54
C THR A 327 -24.41 -7.47 0.80
N MET A 328 -23.82 -8.65 0.79
CA MET A 328 -23.00 -9.20 -0.29
C MET A 328 -23.48 -10.64 -0.50
N SER A 329 -23.53 -11.12 -1.73
CA SER A 329 -23.89 -12.50 -2.08
C SER A 329 -22.88 -13.48 -1.49
N SER A 330 -23.03 -13.82 -0.21
CA SER A 330 -22.17 -14.77 0.49
C SER A 330 -22.39 -16.17 -0.07
N PHE A 331 -21.40 -16.73 -0.77
CA PHE A 331 -21.42 -18.12 -1.17
C PHE A 331 -20.81 -18.99 -0.06
N THR A 332 -21.66 -19.52 0.82
CA THR A 332 -21.23 -20.40 1.91
C THR A 332 -21.08 -21.84 1.40
N ILE A 333 -19.85 -22.35 1.38
CA ILE A 333 -19.60 -23.78 1.14
C ILE A 333 -19.52 -24.48 2.49
N ARG A 334 -20.34 -25.52 2.68
CA ARG A 334 -20.33 -26.36 3.89
C ARG A 334 -19.62 -27.67 3.59
N THR A 335 -18.52 -27.95 4.29
CA THR A 335 -17.78 -29.22 4.15
C THR A 335 -18.03 -30.11 5.35
N PHE A 336 -18.35 -31.39 5.13
CA PHE A 336 -18.38 -32.40 6.19
C PHE A 336 -16.98 -32.98 6.38
N THR A 337 -16.68 -33.43 7.60
CA THR A 337 -15.38 -33.93 8.02
C THR A 337 -14.85 -35.06 7.10
N ASN A 338 -13.53 -35.01 6.87
CA ASN A 338 -12.71 -35.82 5.94
C ASN A 338 -12.56 -35.30 4.48
N GLN A 339 -11.79 -34.22 4.37
CA GLN A 339 -10.70 -34.00 3.39
C GLN A 339 -10.97 -33.82 1.89
N THR A 340 -12.20 -33.72 1.38
CA THR A 340 -12.39 -33.25 -0.01
C THR A 340 -13.68 -32.45 -0.16
N PHE A 341 -13.62 -31.33 -0.90
CA PHE A 341 -14.84 -30.72 -1.44
C PHE A 341 -15.52 -31.76 -2.32
N SER A 342 -16.84 -31.86 -2.25
CA SER A 342 -17.56 -32.67 -3.23
C SER A 342 -17.32 -32.11 -4.64
N ASN A 343 -17.26 -32.97 -5.67
CA ASN A 343 -17.09 -32.54 -7.07
C ASN A 343 -18.08 -31.43 -7.47
N LEU A 344 -19.30 -31.45 -6.93
CA LEU A 344 -20.32 -30.43 -7.14
C LEU A 344 -19.93 -29.08 -6.52
N GLN A 345 -19.43 -29.07 -5.29
CA GLN A 345 -18.95 -27.85 -4.62
C GLN A 345 -17.70 -27.29 -5.31
N SER A 346 -16.79 -28.15 -5.77
CA SER A 346 -15.64 -27.75 -6.57
C SER A 346 -16.05 -27.11 -7.90
N GLN A 347 -17.03 -27.69 -8.59
CA GLN A 347 -17.58 -27.09 -9.81
C GLN A 347 -18.25 -25.74 -9.55
N GLN A 348 -19.02 -25.61 -8.47
CA GLN A 348 -19.66 -24.34 -8.11
C GLN A 348 -18.63 -23.26 -7.77
N LEU A 349 -17.61 -23.60 -6.97
CA LEU A 349 -16.52 -22.69 -6.65
C LEU A 349 -15.76 -22.29 -7.91
N ASN A 350 -15.41 -23.24 -8.78
CA ASN A 350 -14.75 -22.96 -10.05
C ASN A 350 -15.59 -22.08 -10.97
N ASN A 351 -16.91 -22.31 -11.07
CA ASN A 351 -17.80 -21.47 -11.87
C ASN A 351 -17.89 -20.04 -11.31
N LEU A 352 -17.96 -19.89 -9.99
CA LEU A 352 -17.96 -18.59 -9.32
C LEU A 352 -16.65 -17.85 -9.55
N LEU A 353 -15.51 -18.54 -9.43
CA LEU A 353 -14.20 -17.99 -9.71
C LEU A 353 -14.08 -17.58 -11.18
N VAL A 354 -14.45 -18.44 -12.12
CA VAL A 354 -14.46 -18.11 -13.57
C VAL A 354 -15.36 -16.90 -13.86
N HIS A 355 -16.47 -16.73 -13.15
CA HIS A 355 -17.33 -15.56 -13.28
C HIS A 355 -16.68 -14.28 -12.74
N LEU A 356 -15.98 -14.36 -11.61
CA LEU A 356 -15.24 -13.23 -11.02
C LEU A 356 -13.94 -12.89 -11.76
N TYR A 357 -13.43 -13.83 -12.56
CA TYR A 357 -12.21 -13.69 -13.37
C TYR A 357 -12.47 -13.18 -14.81
N LYS A 358 -13.73 -13.04 -15.25
CA LYS A 358 -14.12 -12.42 -16.52
C LYS A 358 -14.45 -10.95 -16.31
#